data_AF-A0AAW1L8I1-F1
#
_entry.id   AF-A0AAW1L8I1-F1
#
_cell.length_a   1.000
_cell.length_b   1.000
_cell.length_c   1.000
_cell.angle_alpha   90.00
_cell.angle_beta   90.00
_cell.angle_gamma   90.00
#
_symmetry.space_group_name_H-M   'P 1'
#
loop_
_entity.id
_entity.type
_entity.pdbx_description
1 polymer ?
#
loop_
_entity_poly.entity_id
_entity_poly.type
_entity_poly.pdbx_seq_one_letter_code
_entity_poly.pdbx_strand_id
1 'polypeptide(L)'
;MVKTNLVRILNESHTDQYTYTVQVLVRTGTRMFRIRKKSVINSLRYYGTKKIIAIRREDQSVWERRAPFSPTHVRNLVRKGIKVIVQPSNRRAYPMQAYMNAGAVVQEDISEASVIFGVKQVPIDQMIPDKTYCLFSHTIKAQESNMPLLDAILEKRIRLLDYEKLTDESGNRVVAFGKMAGLAGTVNIMHGLGLRLLALGHHTPFMHIGPAHNYRNSSMAKQAIRDAGYEIALGLMPKSIGPLTFVFTGSGNVSQGSQEVFQELPHEYVAPELLRKAAEHGSLNKVYACEVSNDSMTTIHFYTNKENYVIFCYYTNIITLTKHATTLTKHDKNYNYVRQNIMRENLFRNCKTGVCPSYLY
;
A
#
# COMPACT_ATOMS: atom_id res chain seq x y z
N MET A 1 22.92 -28.15 -15.57
CA MET A 1 22.56 -28.55 -14.19
C MET A 1 23.13 -27.53 -13.22
N VAL A 2 22.32 -26.53 -12.85
CA VAL A 2 22.69 -25.49 -11.87
C VAL A 2 22.62 -26.14 -10.48
N LYS A 3 23.77 -26.30 -9.81
CA LYS A 3 23.81 -26.75 -8.41
C LYS A 3 23.49 -25.56 -7.51
N THR A 4 22.28 -25.54 -6.99
CA THR A 4 21.82 -24.68 -5.89
C THR A 4 22.63 -24.98 -4.63
N ASN A 5 23.48 -24.06 -4.20
CA ASN A 5 24.06 -24.11 -2.86
C ASN A 5 23.05 -23.50 -1.87
N LEU A 6 22.28 -24.38 -1.22
CA LEU A 6 21.46 -24.02 -0.07
C LEU A 6 22.40 -23.63 1.09
N VAL A 7 22.37 -22.36 1.51
CA VAL A 7 22.92 -21.93 2.80
C VAL A 7 21.79 -22.03 3.82
N ARG A 8 21.91 -22.98 4.75
CA ARG A 8 20.98 -23.17 5.87
C ARG A 8 21.65 -22.58 7.12
N ILE A 9 21.10 -21.50 7.66
CA ILE A 9 21.48 -20.95 8.97
C ILE A 9 20.74 -21.78 10.02
N LEU A 10 21.47 -22.47 10.90
CA LEU A 10 20.88 -23.19 12.03
C LEU A 10 20.88 -22.28 13.27
N ASN A 11 19.83 -22.41 14.08
CA ASN A 11 19.44 -21.56 15.20
C ASN A 11 20.57 -21.11 16.14
N GLU A 12 20.41 -19.86 16.59
CA GLU A 12 21.19 -19.20 17.64
C GLU A 12 20.88 -19.80 19.02
N SER A 13 21.93 -20.07 19.81
CA SER A 13 21.82 -20.22 21.25
C SER A 13 22.53 -19.05 21.93
N HIS A 14 21.83 -18.38 22.85
CA HIS A 14 22.35 -17.27 23.63
C HIS A 14 23.16 -17.79 24.81
N THR A 15 24.45 -17.48 24.84
CA THR A 15 25.23 -17.29 26.08
C THR A 15 26.18 -16.10 25.91
N ASP A 16 26.48 -15.46 27.03
CA ASP A 16 26.90 -14.07 27.18
C ASP A 16 28.13 -13.58 26.39
N GLN A 17 28.07 -12.27 26.09
CA GLN A 17 29.14 -11.33 25.72
C GLN A 17 30.10 -11.70 24.57
N TYR A 18 29.78 -11.12 23.40
CA TYR A 18 30.69 -10.69 22.33
C TYR A 18 31.72 -11.70 21.77
N THR A 19 31.29 -12.93 21.48
CA THR A 19 32.07 -13.82 20.61
C THR A 19 31.17 -14.53 19.61
N TYR A 20 31.26 -14.15 18.32
CA TYR A 20 30.62 -14.89 17.23
C TYR A 20 31.62 -15.90 16.66
N THR A 21 31.31 -17.19 16.77
CA THR A 21 32.08 -18.24 16.09
C THR A 21 31.34 -18.61 14.81
N VAL A 22 31.84 -18.15 13.66
CA VAL A 22 31.31 -18.60 12.36
C VAL A 22 32.00 -19.93 12.00
N GLN A 23 31.28 -21.04 12.12
CA GLN A 23 31.72 -22.31 11.54
C GLN A 23 31.33 -22.35 10.06
N VAL A 24 32.31 -22.18 9.17
CA VAL A 24 32.14 -22.47 7.74
C VAL A 24 32.56 -23.92 7.51
N LEU A 25 31.58 -24.82 7.31
CA LEU A 25 31.86 -26.21 6.98
C LEU A 25 31.97 -26.36 5.46
N VAL A 26 33.18 -26.18 4.92
CA VAL A 26 33.46 -26.50 3.51
C VAL A 26 33.69 -28.01 3.41
N ARG A 27 32.78 -28.73 2.76
CA ARG A 27 32.90 -30.18 2.55
C ARG A 27 33.85 -30.48 1.40
N THR A 28 35.15 -30.37 1.65
CA THR A 28 36.20 -31.00 0.83
C THR A 28 37.35 -31.41 1.74
N GLY A 29 37.55 -32.73 1.88
CA GLY A 29 38.81 -33.38 2.27
C GLY A 29 39.58 -32.84 3.48
N THR A 30 39.57 -33.61 4.57
CA THR A 30 40.64 -33.76 5.59
C THR A 30 41.79 -32.73 5.57
N ARG A 31 41.66 -31.62 6.31
CA ARG A 31 42.75 -30.92 7.03
C ARG A 31 42.19 -29.80 7.93
N MET A 32 42.38 -29.92 9.24
CA MET A 32 42.11 -28.85 10.21
C MET A 32 43.29 -27.86 10.22
N PHE A 33 43.03 -26.57 9.98
CA PHE A 33 43.99 -25.50 10.28
C PHE A 33 43.50 -24.68 11.48
N ARG A 34 44.31 -24.65 12.55
CA ARG A 34 44.08 -23.85 13.76
C ARG A 34 44.89 -22.56 13.66
N ILE A 35 44.26 -21.45 13.28
CA ILE A 35 44.90 -20.13 13.30
C ILE A 35 44.69 -19.50 14.68
N ARG A 36 45.76 -19.39 15.46
CA ARG A 36 45.80 -18.56 16.68
C ARG A 36 46.25 -17.15 16.30
N LYS A 37 45.36 -16.15 16.31
CA LYS A 37 45.78 -14.74 16.28
C LYS A 37 45.77 -14.15 17.69
N LYS A 38 46.97 -13.82 18.16
CA LYS A 38 47.27 -13.01 19.34
C LYS A 38 46.66 -11.61 19.17
N SER A 39 46.22 -11.05 20.29
CA SER A 39 45.59 -9.75 20.50
C SER A 39 46.08 -8.62 19.59
N VAL A 40 45.17 -8.11 18.76
CA VAL A 40 45.20 -6.72 18.27
C VAL A 40 44.07 -5.99 18.99
N ILE A 41 44.25 -5.79 20.30
CA ILE A 41 43.42 -4.90 21.10
C ILE A 41 44.25 -3.63 21.26
N ASN A 42 44.03 -2.66 20.37
CA ASN A 42 44.27 -1.21 20.57
C ASN A 42 44.29 -0.41 19.24
N SER A 43 43.26 -0.56 18.40
CA SER A 43 43.01 0.45 17.34
C SER A 43 41.55 0.71 17.00
N LEU A 44 40.57 0.06 17.64
CA LEU A 44 39.18 0.50 17.63
C LEU A 44 38.95 1.62 18.65
N ARG A 45 39.77 2.68 18.55
CA ARG A 45 39.40 3.99 19.12
C ARG A 45 38.19 4.45 18.32
N TYR A 46 37.00 4.32 18.90
CA TYR A 46 35.93 5.30 18.80
C TYR A 46 35.81 5.96 17.41
N TYR A 47 35.44 5.19 16.38
CA TYR A 47 34.67 5.80 15.30
C TYR A 47 33.34 6.19 15.94
N GLY A 48 33.26 7.43 16.44
CA GLY A 48 32.00 8.09 16.70
C GLY A 48 31.28 8.22 15.37
N THR A 49 30.67 7.13 14.91
CA THR A 49 29.87 7.12 13.70
C THR A 49 28.70 8.04 13.99
N LYS A 50 28.77 9.25 13.45
CA LYS A 50 27.61 10.14 13.43
C LYS A 50 26.44 9.31 12.89
N LYS A 51 25.38 9.20 13.68
CA LYS A 51 24.16 8.46 13.30
C LYS A 51 23.45 9.32 12.26
N ILE A 52 23.84 9.20 11.00
CA ILE A 52 23.30 9.97 9.88
C ILE A 52 22.40 9.07 9.03
N ILE A 53 21.14 9.47 8.90
CA ILE A 53 20.19 8.81 8.02
C ILE A 53 19.67 9.79 6.97
N ALA A 54 19.18 9.28 5.84
CA ALA A 54 18.56 10.08 4.80
C ALA A 54 17.14 9.61 4.49
N ILE A 55 16.24 10.56 4.26
CA ILE A 55 14.95 10.36 3.61
C ILE A 55 15.10 10.79 2.15
N ARG A 56 15.10 9.82 1.23
CA ARG A 56 15.21 10.14 -0.20
C ARG A 56 13.92 10.71 -0.76
N ARG A 57 14.02 11.40 -1.90
CA ARG A 57 12.86 11.78 -2.71
C ARG A 57 12.37 10.55 -3.48
N GLU A 58 11.05 10.37 -3.53
CA GLU A 58 10.41 9.36 -4.37
C GLU A 58 10.29 9.87 -5.81
N ASP A 59 10.63 9.01 -6.77
CA ASP A 59 10.73 9.31 -8.20
C ASP A 59 10.07 8.26 -9.10
N GLN A 60 9.83 7.04 -8.58
CA GLN A 60 9.16 5.94 -9.29
C GLN A 60 7.79 6.31 -9.88
N SER A 61 7.04 7.19 -9.21
CA SER A 61 5.73 7.64 -9.66
C SER A 61 5.50 9.11 -9.31
N VAL A 62 4.91 9.87 -10.23
CA VAL A 62 4.46 11.24 -9.99
C VAL A 62 3.39 11.33 -8.88
N TRP A 63 2.75 10.20 -8.60
CA TRP A 63 1.67 10.05 -7.65
C TRP A 63 2.12 9.54 -6.27
N GLU A 64 3.39 9.17 -6.11
CA GLU A 64 3.93 8.74 -4.83
C GLU A 64 4.25 9.97 -3.96
N ARG A 65 3.33 10.28 -3.05
CA ARG A 65 3.45 11.41 -2.11
C ARG A 65 3.87 10.98 -0.71
N ARG A 66 3.96 9.68 -0.42
CA ARG A 66 4.32 9.22 0.93
C ARG A 66 5.75 9.56 1.28
N ALA A 67 6.03 9.49 2.57
CA ALA A 67 7.38 9.54 3.11
C ALA A 67 7.56 8.39 4.10
N PRO A 68 8.77 7.82 4.23
CA PRO A 68 9.03 6.79 5.23
C PRO A 68 8.89 7.32 6.66
N PHE A 69 9.10 8.63 6.87
CA PHE A 69 8.95 9.29 8.17
C PHE A 69 8.12 10.56 8.07
N SER A 70 7.22 10.76 9.04
CA SER A 70 6.55 12.05 9.25
C SER A 70 7.49 13.05 9.91
N PRO A 71 7.21 14.36 9.86
CA PRO A 71 7.95 15.38 10.62
C PRO A 71 8.04 15.07 12.12
N THR A 72 7.01 14.45 12.70
CA THR A 72 7.03 14.02 14.12
C THR A 72 8.06 12.92 14.37
N HIS A 73 8.15 11.92 13.49
CA HIS A 73 9.20 10.89 13.59
C HIS A 73 10.60 11.50 13.46
N VAL A 74 10.78 12.43 12.52
CA VAL A 74 12.04 13.15 12.33
C VAL A 74 12.42 13.91 13.60
N ARG A 75 11.50 14.67 14.19
CA ARG A 75 11.74 15.39 15.44
C ARG A 75 12.20 14.46 16.57
N ASN A 76 11.60 13.28 16.68
CA ASN A 76 11.96 12.29 17.68
C ASN A 76 13.38 11.72 17.44
N LEU A 77 13.77 11.49 16.19
CA LEU A 77 15.11 11.03 15.84
C LEU A 77 16.17 12.11 16.10
N VAL A 78 15.88 13.35 15.72
CA VAL A 78 16.77 14.50 15.96
C VAL A 78 17.00 14.72 17.46
N ARG A 79 15.94 14.62 18.28
CA ARG A 79 16.06 14.68 19.75
C ARG A 79 16.94 13.57 20.34
N LYS A 80 17.07 12.43 19.65
CA LYS A 80 17.97 11.33 20.03
C LYS A 80 19.41 11.52 19.50
N GLY A 81 19.74 12.68 18.95
CA GLY A 81 21.06 13.00 18.41
C GLY A 81 21.34 12.39 17.04
N ILE A 82 20.31 11.95 16.30
CA ILE A 82 20.44 11.41 14.94
C ILE A 82 20.33 12.57 13.94
N LYS A 83 21.33 12.73 13.07
CA LYS A 83 21.24 13.67 11.95
C LYS A 83 20.32 13.07 10.89
N VAL A 84 19.21 13.75 10.61
CA VAL A 84 18.26 13.34 9.57
C VAL A 84 18.41 14.27 8.38
N ILE A 85 18.83 13.73 7.25
CA ILE A 85 18.90 14.43 5.97
C ILE A 85 17.61 14.16 5.21
N VAL A 86 17.04 15.18 4.58
CA VAL A 86 15.85 15.03 3.74
C VAL A 86 16.13 15.61 2.37
N GLN A 87 16.03 14.78 1.33
CA GLN A 87 16.08 15.30 -0.03
C GLN A 87 14.87 16.20 -0.31
N PRO A 88 15.10 17.40 -0.88
CA PRO A 88 14.04 18.27 -1.35
C PRO A 88 13.05 17.52 -2.23
N SER A 89 11.74 17.75 -2.03
CA SER A 89 10.70 17.19 -2.88
C SER A 89 9.45 18.06 -2.81
N ASN A 90 8.91 18.41 -3.98
CA ASN A 90 7.64 19.13 -4.12
C ASN A 90 6.42 18.19 -4.19
N ARG A 91 6.62 16.87 -4.16
CA ARG A 91 5.54 15.87 -4.28
C ARG A 91 5.10 15.29 -2.94
N ARG A 92 5.99 15.30 -1.95
CA ARG A 92 5.76 14.67 -0.64
C ARG A 92 4.56 15.32 0.06
N ALA A 93 3.74 14.50 0.72
CA ALA A 93 2.53 14.95 1.44
C ALA A 93 2.85 15.94 2.57
N TYR A 94 4.05 15.81 3.16
CA TYR A 94 4.56 16.75 4.14
C TYR A 94 5.39 17.85 3.47
N PRO A 95 5.09 19.14 3.74
CA PRO A 95 5.87 20.24 3.19
C PRO A 95 7.29 20.24 3.75
N MET A 96 8.26 20.70 2.95
CA MET A 96 9.68 20.75 3.35
C MET A 96 9.89 21.57 4.63
N GLN A 97 9.14 22.66 4.82
CA GLN A 97 9.20 23.48 6.02
C GLN A 97 8.90 22.68 7.30
N ALA A 98 7.99 21.70 7.24
CA ALA A 98 7.69 20.87 8.40
C ALA A 98 8.89 19.98 8.81
N TYR A 99 9.69 19.51 7.86
CA TYR A 99 10.92 18.78 8.15
C TYR A 99 12.00 19.69 8.73
N MET A 100 12.19 20.89 8.18
CA MET A 100 13.13 21.87 8.73
C MET A 100 12.76 22.25 10.17
N ASN A 101 11.48 22.52 10.43
CA ASN A 101 10.96 22.78 11.78
C ASN A 101 11.05 21.56 12.72
N ALA A 102 11.25 20.35 12.18
CA ALA A 102 11.52 19.15 12.96
C ALA A 102 13.02 18.94 13.25
N GLY A 103 13.89 19.81 12.72
CA GLY A 103 15.34 19.75 12.89
C GLY A 103 16.07 18.88 11.86
N ALA A 104 15.43 18.51 10.76
CA ALA A 104 16.12 17.86 9.65
C ALA A 104 16.94 18.86 8.83
N VAL A 105 18.02 18.34 8.22
CA VAL A 105 18.84 19.07 7.25
C VAL A 105 18.31 18.77 5.85
N VAL A 106 17.89 19.81 5.12
CA VAL A 106 17.39 19.66 3.75
C VAL A 106 18.53 19.92 2.77
N GLN A 107 18.91 18.90 1.98
CA GLN A 107 19.98 18.97 0.98
C GLN A 107 19.81 17.85 -0.07
N GLU A 108 20.32 18.08 -1.27
CA GLU A 108 20.17 17.11 -2.38
C GLU A 108 21.13 15.93 -2.25
N ASP A 109 22.39 16.18 -1.88
CA ASP A 109 23.37 15.12 -1.63
C ASP A 109 23.07 14.41 -0.31
N ILE A 110 22.92 13.09 -0.38
CA ILE A 110 22.68 12.20 0.77
C ILE A 110 23.80 11.19 0.98
N SER A 111 24.92 11.34 0.27
CA SER A 111 26.07 10.44 0.29
C SER A 111 26.67 10.25 1.69
N GLU A 112 26.54 11.24 2.58
CA GLU A 112 27.03 11.15 3.96
C GLU A 112 26.18 10.21 4.85
N ALA A 113 24.94 9.88 4.45
CA ALA A 113 24.08 8.98 5.22
C ALA A 113 24.58 7.53 5.14
N SER A 114 24.49 6.80 6.25
CA SER A 114 24.78 5.37 6.29
C SER A 114 23.56 4.51 5.97
N VAL A 115 22.35 5.03 6.28
CA VAL A 115 21.07 4.39 6.00
C VAL A 115 20.16 5.34 5.23
N ILE A 116 19.63 4.86 4.10
CA ILE A 116 18.76 5.61 3.20
C ILE A 116 17.36 4.98 3.24
N PHE A 117 16.37 5.78 3.60
CA PHE A 117 14.98 5.38 3.68
C PHE A 117 14.22 5.93 2.48
N GLY A 118 13.54 5.04 1.76
CA GLY A 118 12.55 5.36 0.72
C GLY A 118 11.28 4.55 0.95
N VAL A 119 10.23 4.84 0.19
CA VAL A 119 9.00 4.03 0.16
C VAL A 119 9.11 3.01 -0.97
N LYS A 120 9.43 3.46 -2.18
CA LYS A 120 9.53 2.63 -3.39
C LYS A 120 10.98 2.37 -3.78
N GLN A 121 11.14 1.58 -4.84
CA GLN A 121 12.42 1.28 -5.44
C GLN A 121 13.16 2.55 -5.87
N VAL A 122 14.48 2.44 -5.96
CA VAL A 122 15.37 3.50 -6.42
C VAL A 122 15.80 3.13 -7.85
N PRO A 123 15.81 4.09 -8.80
CA PRO A 123 16.44 3.87 -10.10
C PRO A 123 17.88 3.38 -9.94
N ILE A 124 18.26 2.35 -10.69
CA ILE A 124 19.54 1.63 -10.52
C ILE A 124 20.76 2.57 -10.62
N ASP A 125 20.69 3.52 -11.54
CA ASP A 125 21.68 4.57 -11.79
C ASP A 125 21.88 5.52 -10.60
N GLN A 126 20.83 5.71 -9.78
CA GLN A 126 20.86 6.61 -8.62
C GLN A 126 21.23 5.89 -7.31
N MET A 127 21.40 4.56 -7.34
CA MET A 127 21.78 3.81 -6.16
C MET A 127 23.25 4.07 -5.79
N ILE A 128 23.46 4.48 -4.54
CA ILE A 128 24.78 4.77 -3.97
C ILE A 128 25.37 3.45 -3.43
N PRO A 129 26.57 3.04 -3.90
CA PRO A 129 27.23 1.83 -3.40
C PRO A 129 27.56 1.88 -1.92
N ASP A 130 27.71 0.68 -1.32
CA ASP A 130 28.15 0.48 0.07
C ASP A 130 27.23 1.15 1.13
N LYS A 131 25.94 1.31 0.82
CA LYS A 131 24.92 1.86 1.72
C LYS A 131 23.95 0.80 2.23
N THR A 132 23.22 1.15 3.29
CA THR A 132 22.03 0.41 3.73
C THR A 132 20.77 1.10 3.20
N TYR A 133 19.87 0.36 2.56
CA TYR A 133 18.60 0.87 2.05
C TYR A 133 17.43 0.21 2.77
N CYS A 134 16.45 1.03 3.17
CA CYS A 134 15.16 0.61 3.74
C CYS A 134 14.04 1.02 2.78
N LEU A 135 13.41 0.07 2.09
CA LEU A 135 12.37 0.33 1.08
C LEU A 135 11.56 -0.93 0.74
N PHE A 136 10.47 -0.78 -0.01
CA PHE A 136 9.82 -1.90 -0.70
C PHE A 136 10.56 -2.19 -2.01
N SER A 137 11.43 -3.20 -2.03
CA SER A 137 12.19 -3.55 -3.24
C SER A 137 11.32 -4.27 -4.26
N HIS A 138 10.30 -4.98 -3.77
CA HIS A 138 9.45 -5.86 -4.58
C HIS A 138 10.27 -6.93 -5.34
N THR A 139 11.36 -7.43 -4.74
CA THR A 139 12.22 -8.48 -5.31
C THR A 139 11.95 -9.87 -4.74
N ILE A 140 11.32 -9.96 -3.58
CA ILE A 140 11.18 -11.23 -2.84
C ILE A 140 10.29 -12.28 -3.50
N LYS A 141 9.42 -11.88 -4.44
CA LYS A 141 8.58 -12.81 -5.23
C LYS A 141 9.17 -13.07 -6.62
N ALA A 142 10.45 -12.73 -6.82
CA ALA A 142 11.19 -12.94 -8.06
C ALA A 142 10.47 -12.43 -9.32
N GLN A 143 9.79 -11.27 -9.22
CA GLN A 143 9.16 -10.67 -10.39
C GLN A 143 10.24 -10.19 -11.35
N GLU A 144 10.25 -10.72 -12.58
CA GLU A 144 11.25 -10.49 -13.63
C GLU A 144 11.63 -9.00 -13.76
N SER A 145 10.64 -8.11 -13.81
CA SER A 145 10.84 -6.66 -13.93
C SER A 145 11.70 -6.02 -12.82
N ASN A 146 11.77 -6.63 -11.63
CA ASN A 146 12.54 -6.10 -10.49
C ASN A 146 13.85 -6.86 -10.25
N MET A 147 14.14 -7.91 -11.00
CA MET A 147 15.39 -8.67 -10.83
C MET A 147 16.65 -7.83 -11.17
N PRO A 148 16.65 -6.94 -12.18
CA PRO A 148 17.79 -6.05 -12.40
C PRO A 148 18.14 -5.16 -11.20
N LEU A 149 17.13 -4.78 -10.39
CA LEU A 149 17.36 -4.04 -9.15
C LEU A 149 18.09 -4.91 -8.11
N LEU A 150 17.74 -6.20 -8.02
CA LEU A 150 18.42 -7.12 -7.11
C LEU A 150 19.88 -7.33 -7.52
N ASP A 151 20.14 -7.50 -8.82
CA ASP A 151 21.50 -7.62 -9.35
C ASP A 151 22.33 -6.37 -9.00
N ALA A 152 21.76 -5.18 -9.25
CA ALA A 152 22.41 -3.91 -8.88
C ALA A 152 22.67 -3.77 -7.38
N ILE A 153 21.77 -4.24 -6.51
CA ILE A 153 21.96 -4.25 -5.05
C ILE A 153 23.17 -5.10 -4.68
N LEU A 154 23.33 -6.27 -5.29
CA LEU A 154 24.47 -7.17 -5.05
C LEU A 154 25.78 -6.57 -5.56
N GLU A 155 25.80 -6.08 -6.81
CA GLU A 155 26.97 -5.46 -7.44
C GLU A 155 27.48 -4.25 -6.66
N LYS A 156 26.56 -3.38 -6.20
CA LYS A 156 26.86 -2.18 -5.43
C LYS A 156 27.12 -2.46 -3.94
N ARG A 157 27.13 -3.73 -3.50
CA ARG A 157 27.31 -4.16 -2.11
C ARG A 157 26.35 -3.47 -1.14
N ILE A 158 25.11 -3.27 -1.58
CA ILE A 158 24.07 -2.61 -0.78
C ILE A 158 23.46 -3.59 0.20
N ARG A 159 23.29 -3.16 1.45
CA ARG A 159 22.50 -3.91 2.43
C ARG A 159 21.03 -3.50 2.30
N LEU A 160 20.16 -4.41 1.89
CA LEU A 160 18.73 -4.16 1.76
C LEU A 160 17.96 -4.60 3.03
N LEU A 161 17.20 -3.69 3.61
CA LEU A 161 16.18 -3.94 4.63
C LEU A 161 14.79 -3.78 3.98
N ASP A 162 14.23 -4.89 3.49
CA ASP A 162 12.95 -4.86 2.77
C ASP A 162 11.78 -4.78 3.76
N TYR A 163 11.01 -3.69 3.67
CA TYR A 163 9.81 -3.48 4.49
C TYR A 163 8.76 -4.58 4.33
N GLU A 164 8.73 -5.29 3.19
CA GLU A 164 7.77 -6.39 2.97
C GLU A 164 8.01 -7.56 3.92
N LYS A 165 9.24 -7.70 4.45
CA LYS A 165 9.68 -8.80 5.32
C LYS A 165 10.00 -8.38 6.75
N LEU A 166 9.77 -7.12 7.12
CA LEU A 166 9.89 -6.69 8.52
C LEU A 166 8.71 -7.21 9.33
N THR A 167 9.01 -8.07 10.31
CA THR A 167 8.05 -8.64 11.25
C THR A 167 8.45 -8.37 12.70
N ASP A 168 7.47 -8.41 13.60
CA ASP A 168 7.71 -8.47 15.04
C ASP A 168 8.11 -9.90 15.47
N GLU A 169 8.31 -10.08 16.78
CA GLU A 169 8.66 -11.37 17.40
C GLU A 169 7.58 -12.44 17.22
N SER A 170 6.32 -12.04 17.00
CA SER A 170 5.20 -12.94 16.74
C SER A 170 5.04 -13.27 15.24
N GLY A 171 5.92 -12.74 14.39
CA GLY A 171 5.84 -12.91 12.94
C GLY A 171 4.83 -11.99 12.24
N ASN A 172 4.20 -11.06 12.96
CA ASN A 172 3.29 -10.10 12.36
C ASN A 172 4.07 -9.01 11.64
N ARG A 173 3.62 -8.66 10.44
CA ARG A 173 4.27 -7.62 9.64
C ARG A 173 4.07 -6.24 10.26
N VAL A 174 5.17 -5.53 10.52
CA VAL A 174 5.15 -4.23 11.21
C VAL A 174 4.92 -3.03 10.29
N VAL A 175 5.27 -3.15 9.00
CA VAL A 175 5.09 -2.07 8.01
C VAL A 175 4.07 -2.49 6.96
N ALA A 176 2.82 -2.05 7.12
CA ALA A 176 1.74 -2.35 6.18
C ALA A 176 0.84 -1.13 5.93
N PHE A 177 0.29 -1.04 4.72
CA PHE A 177 -0.59 0.06 4.29
C PHE A 177 -2.05 -0.39 4.07
N GLY A 178 -2.41 -1.59 4.56
CA GLY A 178 -3.69 -2.22 4.23
C GLY A 178 -4.89 -1.33 4.52
N LYS A 179 -4.98 -0.78 5.73
CA LYS A 179 -6.10 0.07 6.13
C LYS A 179 -6.27 1.30 5.23
N MET A 180 -5.18 2.03 4.98
CA MET A 180 -5.21 3.19 4.08
C MET A 180 -5.52 2.82 2.63
N ALA A 181 -5.11 1.63 2.17
CA ALA A 181 -5.46 1.13 0.85
C ALA A 181 -6.96 0.81 0.73
N GLY A 182 -7.59 0.27 1.78
CA GLY A 182 -9.04 0.09 1.85
C GLY A 182 -9.79 1.41 1.79
N LEU A 183 -9.37 2.37 2.62
CA LEU A 183 -9.95 3.72 2.67
C LEU A 183 -9.91 4.40 1.29
N ALA A 184 -8.71 4.49 0.69
CA ALA A 184 -8.54 5.09 -0.63
C ALA A 184 -9.27 4.30 -1.73
N GLY A 185 -9.30 2.97 -1.59
CA GLY A 185 -10.01 2.07 -2.47
C GLY A 185 -11.49 2.41 -2.50
N THR A 186 -12.18 2.35 -1.36
CA THR A 186 -13.61 2.64 -1.26
C THR A 186 -13.97 4.02 -1.79
N VAL A 187 -13.18 5.06 -1.49
CA VAL A 187 -13.43 6.42 -2.02
C VAL A 187 -13.42 6.42 -3.56
N ASN A 188 -12.42 5.78 -4.18
CA ASN A 188 -12.38 5.65 -5.65
C ASN A 188 -13.51 4.77 -6.19
N ILE A 189 -13.97 3.77 -5.43
CA ILE A 189 -15.13 2.96 -5.80
C ILE A 189 -16.39 3.80 -5.87
N MET A 190 -16.64 4.62 -4.85
CA MET A 190 -17.80 5.51 -4.81
C MET A 190 -17.74 6.59 -5.90
N HIS A 191 -16.57 7.16 -6.14
CA HIS A 191 -16.35 8.07 -7.26
C HIS A 191 -16.66 7.42 -8.62
N GLY A 192 -16.10 6.22 -8.86
CA GLY A 192 -16.31 5.47 -10.10
C GLY A 192 -17.79 5.07 -10.28
N LEU A 193 -18.48 4.75 -9.20
CA LEU A 193 -19.93 4.51 -9.20
C LEU A 193 -20.71 5.75 -9.65
N GLY A 194 -20.39 6.93 -9.11
CA GLY A 194 -20.99 8.20 -9.51
C GLY A 194 -20.83 8.46 -11.00
N LEU A 195 -19.61 8.30 -11.54
CA LEU A 195 -19.35 8.46 -12.98
C LEU A 195 -20.11 7.44 -13.83
N ARG A 196 -20.16 6.18 -13.38
CA ARG A 196 -20.87 5.12 -14.11
C ARG A 196 -22.36 5.39 -14.17
N LEU A 197 -22.97 5.77 -13.05
CA LEU A 197 -24.41 6.05 -12.98
C LEU A 197 -24.77 7.29 -13.80
N LEU A 198 -23.92 8.32 -13.77
CA LEU A 198 -24.06 9.49 -14.65
C LEU A 198 -24.04 9.09 -16.14
N ALA A 199 -23.09 8.23 -16.54
CA ALA A 199 -23.01 7.74 -17.91
C ALA A 199 -24.22 6.87 -18.34
N LEU A 200 -24.96 6.31 -17.37
CA LEU A 200 -26.23 5.61 -17.58
C LEU A 200 -27.45 6.55 -17.55
N GLY A 201 -27.24 7.87 -17.40
CA GLY A 201 -28.29 8.87 -17.38
C GLY A 201 -28.91 9.10 -15.99
N HIS A 202 -28.26 8.66 -14.91
CA HIS A 202 -28.76 8.84 -13.56
C HIS A 202 -27.99 9.94 -12.81
N HIS A 203 -28.72 10.91 -12.27
CA HIS A 203 -28.19 11.85 -11.30
C HIS A 203 -28.22 11.20 -9.91
N THR A 204 -27.06 11.06 -9.26
CA THR A 204 -26.96 10.42 -7.94
C THR A 204 -25.99 11.16 -7.03
N PRO A 205 -26.17 11.08 -5.69
CA PRO A 205 -25.27 11.73 -4.73
C PRO A 205 -23.79 11.35 -4.91
N PHE A 206 -23.50 10.14 -5.42
CA PHE A 206 -22.13 9.69 -5.67
C PHE A 206 -21.37 10.54 -6.70
N MET A 207 -22.05 11.32 -7.53
CA MET A 207 -21.41 12.21 -8.51
C MET A 207 -20.56 13.32 -7.88
N HIS A 208 -20.85 13.69 -6.63
CA HIS A 208 -20.14 14.75 -5.92
C HIS A 208 -18.86 14.25 -5.23
N ILE A 209 -18.64 12.94 -5.19
CA ILE A 209 -17.45 12.34 -4.60
C ILE A 209 -16.32 12.42 -5.62
N GLY A 210 -15.27 13.19 -5.31
CA GLY A 210 -14.03 13.19 -6.07
C GLY A 210 -13.18 11.93 -5.86
N PRO A 211 -12.21 11.64 -6.75
CA PRO A 211 -11.27 10.55 -6.56
C PRO A 211 -10.39 10.81 -5.33
N ALA A 212 -9.86 9.74 -4.73
CA ALA A 212 -9.13 9.78 -3.46
C ALA A 212 -7.96 10.77 -3.43
N HIS A 213 -7.32 11.01 -4.58
CA HIS A 213 -6.18 11.91 -4.71
C HIS A 213 -6.51 13.40 -4.68
N ASN A 214 -7.79 13.75 -4.76
CA ASN A 214 -8.26 15.13 -4.64
C ASN A 214 -8.40 15.58 -3.19
N TYR A 215 -8.45 14.65 -2.24
CA TYR A 215 -8.52 14.97 -0.82
C TYR A 215 -7.12 15.10 -0.23
N ARG A 216 -6.96 16.06 0.68
CA ARG A 216 -5.68 16.25 1.40
C ARG A 216 -5.44 15.22 2.49
N ASN A 217 -6.51 14.68 3.06
CA ASN A 217 -6.46 13.70 4.15
C ASN A 217 -7.73 12.84 4.15
N SER A 218 -7.69 11.74 4.91
CA SER A 218 -8.81 10.81 5.07
C SER A 218 -10.08 11.45 5.63
N SER A 219 -9.99 12.43 6.52
CA SER A 219 -11.16 13.11 7.09
C SER A 219 -11.96 13.86 6.04
N MET A 220 -11.30 14.59 5.13
CA MET A 220 -11.97 15.27 4.02
C MET A 220 -12.64 14.28 3.07
N ALA A 221 -11.98 13.15 2.78
CA ALA A 221 -12.56 12.11 1.94
C ALA A 221 -13.82 11.51 2.58
N LYS A 222 -13.76 11.20 3.89
CA LYS A 222 -14.91 10.69 4.64
C LYS A 222 -16.06 11.70 4.73
N GLN A 223 -15.76 12.99 4.86
CA GLN A 223 -16.78 14.04 4.83
C GLN A 223 -17.54 14.03 3.50
N ALA A 224 -16.85 13.94 2.36
CA ALA A 224 -17.52 13.88 1.06
C ALA A 224 -18.43 12.65 0.90
N ILE A 225 -18.02 11.49 1.46
CA ILE A 225 -18.89 10.30 1.50
C ILE A 225 -20.11 10.55 2.40
N ARG A 226 -19.91 11.18 3.56
CA ARG A 226 -20.99 11.49 4.50
C ARG A 226 -22.01 12.47 3.90
N ASP A 227 -21.55 13.46 3.15
CA ASP A 227 -22.41 14.42 2.44
C ASP A 227 -23.31 13.70 1.43
N ALA A 228 -22.73 12.80 0.62
CA ALA A 228 -23.50 11.93 -0.26
C ALA A 228 -24.45 11.00 0.52
N GLY A 229 -24.03 10.54 1.70
CA GLY A 229 -24.85 9.75 2.62
C GLY A 229 -26.09 10.49 3.11
N TYR A 230 -25.98 11.78 3.44
CA TYR A 230 -27.13 12.60 3.83
C TYR A 230 -28.16 12.70 2.70
N GLU A 231 -27.71 12.93 1.47
CA GLU A 231 -28.61 12.97 0.31
C GLU A 231 -29.31 11.63 0.06
N ILE A 232 -28.60 10.51 0.24
CA ILE A 232 -29.19 9.17 0.18
C ILE A 232 -30.27 9.03 1.27
N ALA A 233 -29.99 9.44 2.51
CA ALA A 233 -30.95 9.36 3.61
C ALA A 233 -32.22 10.19 3.37
N LEU A 234 -32.11 11.31 2.64
CA LEU A 234 -33.23 12.14 2.20
C LEU A 234 -34.02 11.52 1.02
N GLY A 235 -33.60 10.38 0.50
CA GLY A 235 -34.28 9.69 -0.60
C GLY A 235 -33.95 10.24 -1.99
N LEU A 236 -32.83 10.95 -2.14
CA LEU A 236 -32.40 11.52 -3.43
C LEU A 236 -31.80 10.49 -4.40
N MET A 237 -31.88 9.20 -4.07
CA MET A 237 -31.51 8.12 -4.98
C MET A 237 -32.64 7.84 -5.99
N PRO A 238 -32.34 7.78 -7.31
CA PRO A 238 -33.33 7.44 -8.32
C PRO A 238 -33.93 6.04 -8.14
N LYS A 239 -35.27 5.94 -8.21
CA LYS A 239 -35.99 4.65 -8.13
C LYS A 239 -35.56 3.64 -9.19
N SER A 240 -35.12 4.11 -10.35
CA SER A 240 -34.64 3.28 -11.48
C SER A 240 -33.34 2.50 -11.20
N ILE A 241 -32.62 2.87 -10.13
CA ILE A 241 -31.42 2.16 -9.69
C ILE A 241 -31.78 1.02 -8.74
N GLY A 242 -32.84 1.19 -7.94
CA GLY A 242 -33.16 0.28 -6.86
C GLY A 242 -32.14 0.37 -5.71
N PRO A 243 -32.28 -0.49 -4.69
CA PRO A 243 -31.37 -0.57 -3.56
C PRO A 243 -29.94 -0.94 -3.99
N LEU A 244 -28.94 -0.28 -3.40
CA LEU A 244 -27.53 -0.60 -3.65
C LEU A 244 -26.99 -1.54 -2.58
N THR A 245 -26.26 -2.56 -3.03
CA THR A 245 -25.62 -3.55 -2.15
C THR A 245 -24.11 -3.57 -2.35
N PHE A 246 -23.35 -3.61 -1.25
CA PHE A 246 -21.91 -3.67 -1.20
C PHE A 246 -21.44 -4.98 -0.57
N VAL A 247 -20.41 -5.60 -1.14
CA VAL A 247 -19.86 -6.85 -0.64
C VAL A 247 -18.38 -6.66 -0.31
N PHE A 248 -18.02 -6.89 0.95
CA PHE A 248 -16.65 -6.87 1.46
C PHE A 248 -16.12 -8.30 1.55
N THR A 249 -15.07 -8.60 0.79
CA THR A 249 -14.44 -9.92 0.80
C THR A 249 -13.25 -9.95 1.75
N GLY A 250 -13.35 -10.76 2.81
CA GLY A 250 -12.35 -10.92 3.85
C GLY A 250 -12.42 -9.88 4.97
N SER A 251 -11.70 -10.15 6.06
CA SER A 251 -11.76 -9.40 7.33
C SER A 251 -10.45 -8.67 7.69
N GLY A 252 -9.48 -8.69 6.79
CA GLY A 252 -8.15 -8.09 7.01
C GLY A 252 -8.14 -6.55 6.98
N ASN A 253 -6.97 -5.96 7.23
CA ASN A 253 -6.77 -4.50 7.35
C ASN A 253 -7.38 -3.69 6.20
N VAL A 254 -7.32 -4.17 4.95
CA VAL A 254 -7.94 -3.48 3.80
C VAL A 254 -9.46 -3.46 3.93
N SER A 255 -10.09 -4.59 4.23
CA SER A 255 -11.55 -4.66 4.44
C SER A 255 -11.99 -3.71 5.55
N GLN A 256 -11.28 -3.71 6.69
CA GLN A 256 -11.57 -2.80 7.79
C GLN A 256 -11.47 -1.33 7.36
N GLY A 257 -10.45 -0.95 6.60
CA GLY A 257 -10.32 0.41 6.07
C GLY A 257 -11.41 0.77 5.05
N SER A 258 -11.84 -0.21 4.24
CA SER A 258 -12.94 -0.03 3.30
C SER A 258 -14.28 0.16 4.00
N GLN A 259 -14.54 -0.64 5.04
CA GLN A 259 -15.74 -0.59 5.85
C GLN A 259 -15.81 0.72 6.66
N GLU A 260 -14.68 1.23 7.17
CA GLU A 260 -14.64 2.53 7.85
C GLU A 260 -15.17 3.68 6.98
N VAL A 261 -14.87 3.68 5.68
CA VAL A 261 -15.42 4.69 4.75
C VAL A 261 -16.88 4.43 4.44
N PHE A 262 -17.23 3.16 4.20
CA PHE A 262 -18.59 2.78 3.87
C PHE A 262 -19.58 3.14 4.98
N GLN A 263 -19.17 3.01 6.24
CA GLN A 263 -19.99 3.31 7.41
C GLN A 263 -20.37 4.80 7.53
N GLU A 264 -19.75 5.69 6.74
CA GLU A 264 -20.16 7.09 6.62
C GLU A 264 -21.47 7.27 5.82
N LEU A 265 -21.92 6.24 5.09
CA LEU A 265 -23.22 6.21 4.43
C LEU A 265 -24.31 5.71 5.38
N PRO A 266 -25.59 6.08 5.18
CA PRO A 266 -26.70 5.40 5.84
C PRO A 266 -26.72 3.94 5.38
N HIS A 267 -26.48 3.00 6.29
CA HIS A 267 -26.23 1.62 5.90
C HIS A 267 -26.93 0.58 6.78
N GLU A 268 -27.04 -0.64 6.24
CA GLU A 268 -27.48 -1.83 6.95
C GLU A 268 -26.65 -3.04 6.53
N TYR A 269 -26.03 -3.73 7.50
CA TYR A 269 -25.36 -4.99 7.23
C TYR A 269 -26.36 -6.13 7.22
N VAL A 270 -26.31 -6.96 6.18
CA VAL A 270 -27.17 -8.13 5.99
C VAL A 270 -26.32 -9.38 5.80
N ALA A 271 -26.86 -10.51 6.26
CA ALA A 271 -26.25 -11.82 6.01
C ALA A 271 -26.21 -12.12 4.50
N PRO A 272 -25.24 -12.92 4.00
CA PRO A 272 -25.11 -13.23 2.57
C PRO A 272 -26.40 -13.77 1.93
N GLU A 273 -27.20 -14.52 2.68
CA GLU A 273 -28.46 -15.11 2.23
C GLU A 273 -29.56 -14.06 2.03
N LEU A 274 -29.45 -12.92 2.71
CA LEU A 274 -30.41 -11.82 2.66
C LEU A 274 -30.04 -10.74 1.64
N LEU A 275 -28.84 -10.80 1.04
CA LEU A 275 -28.39 -9.84 0.02
C LEU A 275 -29.37 -9.70 -1.14
N ARG A 276 -29.94 -10.82 -1.61
CA ARG A 276 -30.93 -10.79 -2.70
C ARG A 276 -32.20 -10.05 -2.30
N LYS A 277 -32.72 -10.34 -1.12
CA LYS A 277 -33.92 -9.67 -0.59
C LYS A 277 -33.66 -8.19 -0.41
N ALA A 278 -32.48 -7.80 0.06
CA ALA A 278 -32.07 -6.40 0.18
C ALA A 278 -31.97 -5.71 -1.19
N ALA A 279 -31.45 -6.37 -2.22
CA ALA A 279 -31.37 -5.82 -3.57
C ALA A 279 -32.75 -5.66 -4.24
N GLU A 280 -33.69 -6.58 -4.00
CA GLU A 280 -35.02 -6.58 -4.64
C GLU A 280 -36.03 -5.71 -3.87
N HIS A 281 -35.94 -5.64 -2.54
CA HIS A 281 -36.96 -5.04 -1.67
C HIS A 281 -36.40 -4.07 -0.63
N GLY A 282 -35.11 -3.74 -0.70
CA GLY A 282 -34.49 -2.79 0.19
C GLY A 282 -35.07 -1.39 0.08
N SER A 283 -34.78 -0.57 1.09
CA SER A 283 -35.09 0.86 1.06
C SER A 283 -34.08 1.60 0.19
N LEU A 284 -34.52 2.69 -0.43
CA LEU A 284 -33.66 3.57 -1.24
C LEU A 284 -32.96 4.65 -0.40
N ASN A 285 -33.35 4.81 0.87
CA ASN A 285 -32.75 5.80 1.77
C ASN A 285 -31.52 5.30 2.52
N LYS A 286 -31.02 4.11 2.17
CA LYS A 286 -29.80 3.51 2.72
C LYS A 286 -29.17 2.55 1.73
N VAL A 287 -27.93 2.20 2.00
CA VAL A 287 -27.17 1.19 1.26
C VAL A 287 -27.03 -0.08 2.10
N TYR A 288 -26.92 -1.22 1.46
CA TYR A 288 -26.79 -2.51 2.13
C TYR A 288 -25.35 -3.01 2.02
N ALA A 289 -24.86 -3.70 3.04
CA ALA A 289 -23.54 -4.32 3.01
C ALA A 289 -23.58 -5.76 3.48
N CYS A 290 -22.62 -6.55 3.02
CA CYS A 290 -22.36 -7.89 3.52
C CYS A 290 -20.85 -8.13 3.57
N GLU A 291 -20.37 -8.68 4.68
CA GLU A 291 -19.01 -9.20 4.78
C GLU A 291 -19.02 -10.71 4.57
N VAL A 292 -18.11 -11.18 3.71
CA VAL A 292 -18.00 -12.60 3.38
C VAL A 292 -16.60 -13.13 3.63
N SER A 293 -16.55 -14.32 4.20
CA SER A 293 -15.33 -15.13 4.29
C SER A 293 -15.09 -15.88 2.97
N ASN A 294 -13.88 -16.43 2.81
CA ASN A 294 -13.52 -17.18 1.60
C ASN A 294 -14.46 -18.36 1.31
N ASP A 295 -15.01 -19.00 2.35
CA ASP A 295 -15.90 -20.16 2.21
C ASP A 295 -17.30 -19.78 1.67
N SER A 296 -17.71 -18.51 1.84
CA SER A 296 -19.00 -17.98 1.40
C SER A 296 -18.96 -17.33 0.00
N MET A 297 -17.79 -17.27 -0.67
CA MET A 297 -17.69 -16.68 -2.01
C MET A 297 -18.54 -17.41 -3.05
N THR A 298 -18.69 -18.73 -2.92
CA THR A 298 -19.50 -19.56 -3.82
C THR A 298 -20.95 -19.08 -3.86
N THR A 299 -21.52 -18.73 -2.70
CA THR A 299 -22.89 -18.21 -2.54
C THR A 299 -23.07 -16.87 -3.29
N ILE A 300 -22.03 -16.06 -3.38
CA ILE A 300 -22.10 -14.74 -4.01
C ILE A 300 -22.01 -14.82 -5.55
N HIS A 301 -21.24 -15.76 -6.09
CA HIS A 301 -21.19 -16.01 -7.54
C HIS A 301 -22.59 -16.34 -8.12
N PHE A 302 -23.48 -16.94 -7.33
CA PHE A 302 -24.87 -17.17 -7.75
C PHE A 302 -25.70 -15.89 -7.86
N TYR A 303 -25.40 -14.85 -7.06
CA TYR A 303 -26.17 -13.60 -7.06
C TYR A 303 -25.77 -12.63 -8.19
N THR A 304 -24.52 -12.69 -8.66
CA THR A 304 -24.03 -11.84 -9.77
C THR A 304 -24.65 -12.15 -11.13
N ASN A 305 -25.32 -13.30 -11.27
CA ASN A 305 -25.99 -13.70 -12.51
C ASN A 305 -27.40 -13.09 -12.66
N LYS A 306 -27.89 -12.30 -11.69
CA LYS A 306 -29.21 -11.66 -11.74
C LYS A 306 -29.10 -10.13 -11.79
N GLU A 307 -30.13 -9.49 -12.33
CA GLU A 307 -30.21 -8.09 -12.82
C GLU A 307 -29.98 -6.94 -11.80
N ASN A 308 -29.39 -7.20 -10.64
CA ASN A 308 -29.29 -6.25 -9.52
C ASN A 308 -27.92 -5.58 -9.39
N TYR A 309 -27.86 -4.35 -8.85
CA TYR A 309 -26.63 -3.62 -8.47
C TYR A 309 -25.97 -4.21 -7.21
N VAL A 310 -25.07 -5.17 -7.46
CA VAL A 310 -24.10 -5.65 -6.48
C VAL A 310 -22.78 -5.00 -6.77
N ILE A 311 -22.17 -4.42 -5.74
CA ILE A 311 -20.88 -3.72 -5.78
C ILE A 311 -19.86 -4.55 -5.01
N PHE A 312 -18.87 -5.09 -5.72
CA PHE A 312 -17.79 -5.84 -5.08
C PHE A 312 -16.64 -4.91 -4.70
N CYS A 313 -16.31 -4.91 -3.41
CA CYS A 313 -15.12 -4.27 -2.89
C CYS A 313 -14.01 -5.32 -2.77
N TYR A 314 -13.40 -5.69 -3.91
CA TYR A 314 -12.26 -6.61 -3.91
C TYR A 314 -10.99 -5.96 -3.34
N TYR A 315 -10.12 -6.81 -2.79
CA TYR A 315 -8.70 -6.52 -2.65
C TYR A 315 -8.13 -6.16 -4.03
N THR A 316 -8.04 -4.87 -4.30
CA THR A 316 -7.50 -4.26 -5.52
C THR A 316 -8.33 -4.48 -6.81
N ASN A 317 -8.88 -3.37 -7.30
CA ASN A 317 -9.03 -3.03 -8.73
C ASN A 317 -10.22 -3.54 -9.57
N ILE A 318 -11.22 -4.23 -9.01
CA ILE A 318 -12.44 -4.52 -9.78
C ILE A 318 -13.65 -4.20 -8.92
N ILE A 319 -14.36 -3.14 -9.31
CA ILE A 319 -15.76 -2.95 -8.94
C ILE A 319 -16.54 -3.70 -10.00
N THR A 320 -17.13 -4.82 -9.65
CA THR A 320 -18.23 -5.34 -10.47
C THR A 320 -19.46 -4.59 -10.01
N LEU A 321 -20.03 -3.76 -10.89
CA LEU A 321 -21.38 -3.20 -10.75
C LEU A 321 -22.28 -4.01 -11.66
N THR A 322 -23.12 -4.87 -11.12
CA THR A 322 -24.08 -5.62 -11.95
C THR A 322 -25.34 -4.79 -12.18
N LYS A 323 -25.84 -4.69 -13.40
CA LYS A 323 -27.30 -4.51 -13.65
C LYS A 323 -27.69 -5.40 -14.83
N HIS A 324 -26.99 -6.53 -15.00
CA HIS A 324 -26.24 -6.97 -16.20
C HIS A 324 -24.78 -6.51 -16.18
N ALA A 325 -23.88 -7.45 -15.89
CA ALA A 325 -22.48 -7.33 -16.29
C ALA A 325 -22.41 -7.45 -17.83
N THR A 326 -22.66 -6.36 -18.56
CA THR A 326 -22.08 -6.26 -19.90
C THR A 326 -20.61 -5.95 -19.71
N THR A 327 -19.79 -6.98 -19.88
CA THR A 327 -18.49 -6.82 -20.53
C THR A 327 -18.76 -5.91 -21.74
N LEU A 328 -18.30 -4.67 -21.67
CA LEU A 328 -18.38 -3.72 -22.78
C LEU A 328 -17.77 -4.41 -24.02
N THR A 329 -18.61 -4.92 -24.92
CA THR A 329 -18.17 -5.48 -26.20
C THR A 329 -17.93 -4.33 -27.17
N LYS A 330 -17.05 -4.56 -28.16
CA LYS A 330 -16.45 -3.56 -29.07
C LYS A 330 -17.46 -2.75 -29.92
N HIS A 331 -18.77 -2.97 -29.76
CA HIS A 331 -19.84 -2.46 -30.59
C HIS A 331 -20.76 -1.41 -29.92
N ASP A 332 -20.56 -1.11 -28.63
CA ASP A 332 -21.39 -0.14 -27.92
C ASP A 332 -21.00 1.32 -28.24
N LYS A 333 -21.95 2.20 -28.57
CA LYS A 333 -21.65 3.57 -29.05
C LYS A 333 -20.94 4.46 -28.00
N ASN A 334 -21.11 4.15 -26.71
CA ASN A 334 -20.44 4.83 -25.59
C ASN A 334 -19.15 4.11 -25.12
N TYR A 335 -18.79 2.98 -25.75
CA TYR A 335 -17.58 2.18 -25.46
C TYR A 335 -16.32 3.04 -25.50
N ASN A 336 -16.20 3.91 -26.50
CA ASN A 336 -15.01 4.73 -26.67
C ASN A 336 -14.92 5.85 -25.61
N TYR A 337 -16.04 6.42 -25.14
CA TYR A 337 -16.02 7.46 -24.09
C TYR A 337 -15.61 6.87 -22.73
N VAL A 338 -16.20 5.74 -22.33
CA VAL A 338 -15.86 5.04 -21.07
C VAL A 338 -14.44 4.44 -21.13
N ARG A 339 -14.01 3.91 -22.28
CA ARG A 339 -12.65 3.39 -22.45
C ARG A 339 -11.59 4.50 -22.50
N GLN A 340 -11.88 5.64 -23.11
CA GLN A 340 -10.94 6.76 -23.21
C GLN A 340 -10.80 7.54 -21.91
N ASN A 341 -11.85 7.60 -21.07
CA ASN A 341 -11.83 8.41 -19.84
C ASN A 341 -11.73 7.59 -18.52
N ILE A 342 -12.32 6.39 -18.44
CA ILE A 342 -12.38 5.60 -17.18
C ILE A 342 -11.34 4.46 -17.13
N MET A 343 -11.02 3.86 -18.29
CA MET A 343 -10.06 2.74 -18.38
C MET A 343 -8.64 3.15 -18.81
N ARG A 344 -8.48 4.31 -19.46
CA ARG A 344 -7.17 4.86 -19.84
C ARG A 344 -6.50 5.58 -18.68
N GLU A 345 -7.27 6.20 -17.79
CA GLU A 345 -6.75 6.65 -16.53
C GLU A 345 -6.52 5.44 -15.63
N ASN A 346 -5.28 5.30 -15.16
CA ASN A 346 -4.78 4.22 -14.30
C ASN A 346 -5.50 4.09 -12.92
N LEU A 347 -6.73 4.58 -12.76
CA LEU A 347 -7.58 4.54 -11.57
C LEU A 347 -7.62 3.14 -10.93
N PHE A 348 -7.65 2.08 -11.75
CA PHE A 348 -7.71 0.68 -11.31
C PHE A 348 -6.38 -0.08 -11.41
N ARG A 349 -5.21 0.56 -11.62
CA ARG A 349 -3.90 -0.11 -11.41
C ARG A 349 -3.21 0.34 -10.14
N ASN A 350 -3.65 1.48 -9.61
CA ASN A 350 -2.97 2.25 -8.58
C ASN A 350 -3.01 1.66 -7.16
N CYS A 351 -3.87 0.68 -6.87
CA CYS A 351 -3.87 0.02 -5.55
C CYS A 351 -2.73 -1.00 -5.37
N LYS A 352 -2.34 -1.75 -6.42
CA LYS A 352 -1.19 -2.71 -6.34
C LYS A 352 0.16 -2.00 -6.33
N THR A 353 0.26 -0.86 -7.01
CA THR A 353 1.50 -0.05 -7.08
C THR A 353 1.68 0.89 -5.88
N GLY A 354 0.72 0.95 -4.96
CA GLY A 354 0.80 1.80 -3.77
C GLY A 354 0.53 3.29 -4.05
N VAL A 355 -0.06 3.61 -5.20
CA VAL A 355 -0.45 4.98 -5.56
C VAL A 355 -1.71 5.43 -4.78
N CYS A 356 -2.67 4.55 -4.50
CA CYS A 356 -3.91 4.97 -3.80
C CYS A 356 -3.73 5.43 -2.34
N PRO A 357 -2.90 4.80 -1.48
CA PRO A 357 -2.76 5.26 -0.10
C PRO A 357 -2.08 6.63 0.04
N SER A 358 -1.35 7.11 -0.97
CA SER A 358 -0.40 8.23 -0.80
C SER A 358 -1.02 9.58 -0.49
N TYR A 359 -2.33 9.71 -0.63
CA TYR A 359 -3.06 10.97 -0.54
C TYR A 359 -3.76 11.22 0.80
N LEU A 360 -3.92 10.19 1.63
CA LEU A 360 -4.87 10.23 2.76
C LEU A 360 -4.19 10.24 4.14
N TYR A 361 -2.88 10.47 4.18
CA TYR A 361 -2.06 10.52 5.41
C TYR A 361 -2.23 11.80 6.21
#